data_AF-S7XUI6-F1
#
_entry.id   AF-S7XUI6-F1
#
_cell.length_a   1.000
_cell.length_b   1.000
_cell.length_c   1.000
_cell.angle_alpha   90.00
_cell.angle_beta   90.00
_cell.angle_gamma   90.00
#
_symmetry.space_group_name_H-M   'P 1'
#
loop_
_entity.id
_entity.type
_entity.pdbx_description
1 polymer ?
#
loop_
_entity_poly.entity_id
_entity_poly.type
_entity_poly.pdbx_seq_one_letter_code
_entity_poly.pdbx_strand_id
1 'polypeptide(L)'
;METIFIPRDPRSDNVKFIEKRPKILEQRITEDFWTKIIGFLNEFIKYSYIRSLRNKKIRKYLYRLNKILLIKKIFICDPSVNNFLELKIILY
;
A
#
# COMPACT_ATOMS: atom_id res chain seq x y z
N MET A 1 -14.54 3.37 -12.51
CA MET A 1 -13.21 3.47 -11.87
C MET A 1 -13.38 4.17 -10.55
N GLU A 2 -12.97 3.53 -9.46
CA GLU A 2 -13.09 4.06 -8.11
C GLU A 2 -11.70 4.19 -7.50
N THR A 3 -11.49 5.21 -6.65
CA THR A 3 -10.20 5.45 -6.00
C THR A 3 -10.40 5.46 -4.49
N ILE A 4 -9.54 4.73 -3.79
CA ILE A 4 -9.53 4.63 -2.33
C ILE A 4 -8.20 5.19 -1.83
N PHE A 5 -8.24 5.90 -0.72
CA PHE A 5 -7.07 6.40 -0.02
C PHE A 5 -6.98 5.74 1.35
N ILE A 6 -5.84 5.13 1.64
CA ILE A 6 -5.54 4.59 2.97
C ILE A 6 -4.62 5.59 3.67
N PRO A 7 -5.09 6.27 4.74
CA PRO A 7 -4.27 7.22 5.46
C PRO A 7 -3.24 6.52 6.34
N ARG A 8 -2.34 7.31 6.92
CA ARG A 8 -1.43 6.84 7.98
C ARG A 8 -2.20 6.53 9.25
N ASP A 9 -1.63 5.63 10.05
CA ASP A 9 -2.07 5.43 11.42
C ASP A 9 -1.47 6.54 12.31
N PRO A 10 -2.29 7.45 12.86
CA PRO A 10 -1.81 8.54 13.70
C PRO A 10 -1.21 8.05 15.03
N ARG A 11 -1.52 6.82 15.46
CA ARG A 11 -0.95 6.21 16.68
C ARG A 11 0.47 5.67 16.47
N SER A 12 0.93 5.65 15.22
CA SER A 12 2.24 5.12 14.83
C SER A 12 3.28 6.22 14.55
N ASP A 13 3.08 7.44 15.06
CA ASP A 13 3.86 8.62 14.66
C ASP A 13 3.88 8.81 13.12
N ASN A 14 2.76 8.46 12.47
CA ASN A 14 2.60 8.45 11.02
C ASN A 14 3.66 7.61 10.27
N VAL A 15 4.21 6.54 10.89
CA VAL A 15 5.19 5.66 10.23
C VAL A 15 4.55 4.45 9.52
N LYS A 16 3.27 4.18 9.77
CA LYS A 16 2.50 3.09 9.14
C LYS A 16 1.23 3.59 8.45
N PHE A 17 0.77 2.87 7.44
CA PHE A 17 -0.59 2.94 6.94
C PHE A 17 -1.54 2.16 7.83
N ILE A 18 -2.81 2.53 7.82
CA ILE A 18 -3.88 1.76 8.47
C ILE A 18 -3.92 0.34 7.88
N GLU A 19 -3.81 -0.65 8.77
CA GLU A 19 -3.76 -2.07 8.37
C GLU A 19 -5.16 -2.65 8.08
N LYS A 20 -6.23 -1.99 8.57
CA LYS A 20 -7.60 -2.42 8.33
C LYS A 20 -7.95 -2.44 6.84
N ARG A 21 -8.42 -3.58 6.34
CA ARG A 21 -8.89 -3.72 4.95
C ARG A 21 -10.14 -2.84 4.70
N PRO A 22 -10.17 -2.04 3.63
CA PRO A 22 -11.39 -1.38 3.18
C PRO A 22 -12.47 -2.39 2.80
N LYS A 23 -13.72 -2.13 3.21
CA LYS A 23 -14.88 -3.01 2.92
C LYS A 23 -15.02 -3.36 1.43
N ILE A 24 -14.76 -2.39 0.56
CA ILE A 24 -14.87 -2.58 -0.89
C ILE A 24 -13.83 -3.56 -1.46
N LEU A 25 -12.70 -3.78 -0.76
CA LEU A 25 -11.71 -4.77 -1.14
C LEU A 25 -12.09 -6.19 -0.69
N GLU A 26 -13.09 -6.35 0.19
CA GLU A 26 -13.46 -7.65 0.77
C GLU A 26 -13.88 -8.67 -0.29
N GLN A 27 -14.52 -8.20 -1.37
CA GLN A 27 -14.95 -9.02 -2.49
C GLN A 27 -13.83 -9.38 -3.47
N ARG A 28 -12.67 -8.70 -3.39
CA ARG A 28 -11.59 -8.79 -4.40
C ARG A 28 -10.34 -9.50 -3.88
N ILE A 29 -10.02 -9.33 -2.60
CA ILE A 29 -8.84 -9.90 -1.94
C ILE A 29 -9.21 -10.38 -0.54
N THR A 30 -8.56 -11.43 -0.05
CA THR A 30 -8.76 -11.94 1.31
C THR A 30 -8.08 -11.04 2.35
N GLU A 31 -8.50 -11.15 3.63
CA GLU A 31 -7.88 -10.42 4.73
C GLU A 31 -6.39 -10.77 4.84
N ASP A 32 -6.05 -12.06 4.85
CA ASP A 32 -4.66 -12.54 4.88
C ASP A 32 -3.78 -11.95 3.79
N PHE A 33 -4.31 -11.84 2.57
CA PHE A 33 -3.56 -11.28 1.45
C PHE A 33 -3.37 -9.77 1.61
N TRP A 34 -4.40 -9.06 2.06
CA TRP A 34 -4.31 -7.64 2.38
C TRP A 34 -3.30 -7.36 3.50
N THR A 35 -3.37 -8.11 4.61
CA THR A 35 -2.46 -7.99 5.74
C THR A 35 -1.01 -8.19 5.31
N LYS A 36 -0.74 -9.15 4.42
CA LYS A 36 0.60 -9.33 3.83
C LYS A 36 1.03 -8.11 3.03
N ILE A 37 0.17 -7.58 2.15
CA ILE A 37 0.49 -6.40 1.32
C ILE A 37 0.81 -5.19 2.21
N ILE A 38 -0.10 -4.84 3.13
CA ILE A 38 0.04 -3.65 3.95
C ILE A 38 1.20 -3.78 4.94
N GLY A 39 1.44 -4.99 5.46
CA GLY A 39 2.60 -5.30 6.30
C GLY A 39 3.92 -5.04 5.58
N PHE A 40 4.10 -5.59 4.37
CA PHE A 40 5.30 -5.32 3.56
C PHE A 40 5.48 -3.83 3.27
N LEU A 41 4.41 -3.11 2.94
CA LEU A 41 4.49 -1.66 2.70
C LEU A 41 4.89 -0.89 3.96
N ASN A 42 4.33 -1.25 5.12
CA ASN A 42 4.66 -0.64 6.40
C ASN A 42 6.12 -0.89 6.80
N GLU A 43 6.64 -2.11 6.58
CA GLU A 43 8.06 -2.41 6.79
C GLU A 43 8.95 -1.54 5.90
N PHE A 44 8.64 -1.46 4.60
CA PHE A 44 9.41 -0.62 3.69
C PHE A 44 9.45 0.83 4.13
N ILE A 45 8.33 1.37 4.60
CA ILE A 45 8.28 2.76 5.01
C ILE A 45 9.09 2.98 6.28
N LYS A 46 8.96 2.09 7.28
CA LYS A 46 9.80 2.11 8.47
C LYS A 46 11.29 2.09 8.12
N TYR A 47 11.71 1.23 7.18
CA TYR A 47 13.09 1.18 6.71
C TYR A 47 13.51 2.45 5.96
N SER A 48 12.63 3.04 5.15
CA SER A 48 12.91 4.26 4.36
C SER A 48 13.00 5.53 5.21
N TYR A 49 12.30 5.56 6.35
CA TYR A 49 12.41 6.66 7.31
C TYR A 49 13.76 6.64 8.03
N ILE A 50 14.27 5.45 8.34
CA ILE A 50 15.51 5.24 9.11
C ILE A 50 16.76 5.39 8.24
N ARG A 51 16.68 5.02 6.96
CA ARG A 51 17.79 5.15 6.00
C ARG A 51 17.21 5.76 4.75
N SER A 52 17.83 6.81 4.21
CA SER A 52 17.57 7.46 2.91
C SER A 52 17.71 6.47 1.71
N LEU A 53 16.99 5.35 1.76
CA LEU A 53 17.23 4.12 1.04
C LEU A 53 16.10 3.93 0.04
N ARG A 54 16.27 4.68 -1.06
CA ARG A 54 15.78 4.48 -2.44
C ARG A 54 14.44 3.76 -2.61
N ASN A 55 13.44 4.57 -2.97
CA ASN A 55 12.16 4.26 -3.64
C ASN A 55 12.18 3.09 -4.64
N LYS A 56 13.34 2.72 -5.19
CA LYS A 56 13.52 1.62 -6.15
C LYS A 56 13.05 0.25 -5.65
N LYS A 57 13.23 -0.08 -4.37
CA LYS A 57 12.76 -1.39 -3.82
C LYS A 57 11.24 -1.44 -3.74
N ILE A 58 10.61 -0.37 -3.22
CA ILE A 58 9.16 -0.22 -3.14
C ILE A 58 8.55 -0.28 -4.54
N ARG A 59 9.10 0.45 -5.51
CA ARG A 59 8.67 0.41 -6.91
C ARG A 59 8.73 -0.99 -7.51
N LYS A 60 9.82 -1.73 -7.25
CA LYS A 60 9.98 -3.11 -7.75
C LYS A 60 8.96 -4.06 -7.10
N TYR A 61 8.70 -3.91 -5.81
CA TYR A 61 7.68 -4.68 -5.09
C TYR A 61 6.28 -4.38 -5.66
N LEU A 62 5.89 -3.11 -5.73
CA LEU A 62 4.61 -2.67 -6.26
C LEU A 62 4.42 -3.09 -7.72
N TYR A 63 5.46 -3.02 -8.55
CA TYR A 63 5.38 -3.50 -9.94
C TYR A 63 5.02 -4.99 -10.02
N ARG A 64 5.65 -5.84 -9.20
CA ARG A 64 5.34 -7.28 -9.14
C ARG A 64 3.96 -7.54 -8.56
N LEU A 65 3.61 -6.83 -7.48
CA LEU A 65 2.32 -6.97 -6.82
C LEU A 65 1.16 -6.53 -7.74
N ASN A 66 1.31 -5.41 -8.44
CA ASN A 66 0.28 -4.88 -9.33
C ASN A 66 0.01 -5.81 -10.52
N LYS A 67 0.98 -6.62 -10.99
CA LYS A 67 0.69 -7.66 -12.00
C LYS A 67 -0.34 -8.68 -11.50
N ILE A 68 -0.29 -9.03 -10.22
CA ILE A 68 -1.23 -9.97 -9.60
C ILE A 68 -2.56 -9.26 -9.30
N LEU A 69 -2.48 -8.04 -8.75
CA LEU A 69 -3.67 -7.26 -8.35
C LEU A 69 -4.51 -6.81 -9.55
N LEU A 70 -3.92 -6.59 -10.72
CA LEU A 70 -4.66 -6.22 -11.92
C LEU A 70 -5.66 -7.30 -12.35
N ILE A 71 -5.37 -8.59 -12.10
CA ILE A 71 -6.32 -9.70 -12.33
C ILE A 71 -7.57 -9.53 -11.44
N LYS A 72 -7.39 -8.96 -10.25
CA LYS A 72 -8.46 -8.60 -9.30
C LYS A 72 -8.98 -7.17 -9.50
N LYS A 73 -8.62 -6.51 -10.60
CA LYS A 73 -8.99 -5.12 -10.91
C LYS A 73 -8.56 -4.13 -9.81
N ILE A 74 -7.42 -4.37 -9.17
CA ILE A 74 -6.82 -3.50 -8.16
C ILE A 74 -5.48 -2.99 -8.67
N PHE A 75 -5.17 -1.73 -8.40
CA PHE A 75 -3.85 -1.17 -8.63
C PHE A 75 -3.46 -0.27 -7.46
N ILE A 76 -2.28 -0.51 -6.88
CA ILE A 76 -1.74 0.28 -5.78
C ILE A 76 -0.72 1.27 -6.37
N CYS A 77 -0.93 2.56 -6.16
CA CYS A 77 -0.02 3.60 -6.61
C CYS A 77 1.27 3.60 -5.79
N ASP A 78 2.34 4.11 -6.39
CA ASP A 78 3.59 4.36 -5.66
C ASP A 78 3.35 5.46 -4.60
N PRO A 79 3.50 5.16 -3.29
CA PRO A 79 3.24 6.12 -2.23
C PRO A 79 4.24 7.29 -2.24
N SER A 80 5.40 7.15 -2.91
CA SER A 80 6.34 8.27 -3.08
C SER A 80 5.79 9.43 -3.89
N VAL A 81 4.72 9.22 -4.68
CA VAL A 81 4.06 10.28 -5.45
C VAL A 81 3.32 11.26 -4.54
N ASN A 82 2.89 10.84 -3.35
CA ASN A 82 2.17 11.67 -2.39
C ASN A 82 2.93 11.79 -1.06
N ASN A 83 4.27 11.86 -1.13
CA ASN A 83 5.15 11.98 0.05
C ASN A 83 4.86 10.94 1.15
N PHE A 84 4.39 9.75 0.79
CA PHE A 84 4.00 8.68 1.72
C PHE A 84 2.89 9.06 2.72
N LEU A 85 2.13 10.13 2.45
CA LEU A 85 1.02 10.56 3.30
C LEU A 85 -0.18 9.62 3.20
N GLU A 86 -0.45 9.10 2.01
CA GLU A 86 -1.59 8.22 1.77
C GLU A 86 -1.24 7.16 0.73
N LEU A 87 -1.77 5.96 0.93
CA LEU A 87 -1.72 4.91 -0.07
C LEU A 87 -2.94 5.01 -0.98
N LYS A 88 -2.72 5.44 -2.22
CA LYS A 88 -3.77 5.50 -3.24
C LYS A 88 -3.94 4.14 -3.91
N ILE A 89 -5.18 3.68 -4.00
CA ILE A 89 -5.59 2.42 -4.62
C ILE A 89 -6.66 2.71 -5.67
N ILE A 90 -6.47 2.20 -6.88
CA ILE A 90 -7.39 2.35 -8.01
C ILE A 90 -8.09 1.01 -8.24
N LEU A 91 -9.42 1.05 -8.30
CA LEU A 91 -10.29 -0.06 -8.64
C LEU A 91 -10.86 0.11 -10.04
N TYR A 92 -10.60 -0.89 -10.89
CA TYR A 92 -11.20 -1.02 -12.22
C TYR A 92 -12.51 -1.83 -12.14
#